data_AF-A0A7X7N185-F1
#
_entry.id   AF-A0A7X7N185-F1
#
_cell.length_a   1.000
_cell.length_b   1.000
_cell.length_c   1.000
_cell.angle_alpha   90.00
_cell.angle_beta   90.00
_cell.angle_gamma   90.00
#
_symmetry.space_group_name_H-M   'P 1'
#
loop_
_entity.id
_entity.type
_entity.pdbx_description
1 polymer ?
#
loop_
_entity_poly.entity_id
_entity_poly.type
_entity_poly.pdbx_seq_one_letter_code
_entity_poly.pdbx_strand_id
1 'polypeptide(L)'
;MATDKKVTRVKTDASKLSEVEQERIKNYQVSPENKKKAATNRIIAAVLWVVAIGAELFTIFWVLKQDPIIYWLLIVLIVAIAILAIVGSVLWKKSNRLDPAPRSETVRFFIQNQLGAIVSVLAFLPLIILIFLNKDMDGKQKGIAGAIAIVLLLAAGAVGIDTKPPALEDYATQSARIEQLTGQDFVYWAKTSQKYHLYDDCSAINRDATTEIFEGTVSDAFGSVKLDQDDPLCQICENRWVREHPEGAQEDASTNTSEDTQKPGSTNDQASKTN
;
A
#
# COMPACT_ATOMS: atom_id res chain seq x y z
N MET A 1 -20.34 23.72 21.02
CA MET A 1 -20.38 24.56 19.80
C MET A 1 -19.74 23.75 18.69
N ALA A 2 -20.51 23.24 17.74
CA ALA A 2 -20.00 22.52 16.58
C ALA A 2 -19.81 23.54 15.43
N THR A 3 -18.71 23.44 14.69
CA THR A 3 -18.37 24.38 13.61
C THR A 3 -19.00 23.94 12.29
N ASP A 4 -19.84 24.77 11.69
CA ASP A 4 -20.51 24.57 10.38
C ASP A 4 -19.59 24.81 9.15
N LYS A 5 -18.28 24.59 9.28
CA LYS A 5 -17.34 24.87 8.18
C LYS A 5 -17.14 23.64 7.30
N LYS A 6 -17.30 23.81 5.98
CA LYS A 6 -16.89 22.83 4.97
C LYS A 6 -15.37 22.69 4.98
N VAL A 7 -14.89 21.54 5.44
CA VAL A 7 -13.46 21.19 5.39
C VAL A 7 -13.14 20.71 3.97
N THR A 8 -12.51 21.57 3.17
CA THR A 8 -11.85 21.17 1.93
C THR A 8 -10.41 20.76 2.24
N ARG A 9 -10.11 19.46 2.20
CA ARG A 9 -8.73 18.98 2.17
C ARG A 9 -8.10 19.42 0.86
N VAL A 10 -7.08 20.27 0.94
CA VAL A 10 -6.17 20.51 -0.19
C VAL A 10 -5.31 19.25 -0.28
N LYS A 11 -5.53 18.42 -1.31
CA LYS A 11 -4.52 17.43 -1.69
C LYS A 11 -3.31 18.23 -2.17
N THR A 12 -2.13 17.92 -1.64
CA THR A 12 -0.88 18.43 -2.22
C THR A 12 -0.79 17.88 -3.64
N ASP A 13 -1.18 18.68 -4.63
CA ASP A 13 -1.06 18.33 -6.04
C ASP A 13 0.42 18.29 -6.38
N ALA A 14 0.93 17.10 -6.71
CA ALA A 14 2.32 16.92 -7.11
C ALA A 14 2.72 17.78 -8.34
N SER A 15 1.74 18.26 -9.11
CA SER A 15 1.92 19.20 -10.23
C SER A 15 2.17 20.65 -9.81
N LYS A 16 2.01 20.99 -8.52
CA LYS A 16 2.34 22.30 -7.95
C LYS A 16 3.70 22.32 -7.23
N LEU A 17 4.40 21.20 -7.23
CA LEU A 17 5.75 21.09 -6.68
C LEU A 17 6.74 21.78 -7.62
N SER A 18 7.70 22.50 -7.04
CA SER A 18 8.81 23.13 -7.75
C SER A 18 9.60 22.09 -8.56
N GLU A 19 10.29 22.55 -9.60
CA GLU A 19 11.11 21.69 -10.47
C GLU A 19 12.17 20.89 -9.68
N VAL A 20 12.69 21.49 -8.60
CA VAL A 20 13.63 20.87 -7.65
C VAL A 20 12.98 19.73 -6.84
N GLU A 21 11.72 19.87 -6.44
CA GLU A 21 10.98 18.80 -5.75
C GLU A 21 10.67 17.63 -6.70
N GLN A 22 10.30 17.93 -7.94
CA GLN A 22 10.06 16.89 -8.95
C GLN A 22 11.33 16.09 -9.26
N GLU A 23 12.49 16.77 -9.34
CA GLU A 23 13.77 16.11 -9.55
C GLU A 23 14.18 15.25 -8.33
N ARG A 24 13.94 15.73 -7.11
CA ARG A 24 14.15 14.92 -5.89
C ARG A 24 13.25 13.69 -5.83
N ILE A 25 11.99 13.81 -6.21
CA ILE A 25 11.06 12.67 -6.27
C ILE A 25 11.53 11.64 -7.31
N LYS A 26 11.95 12.12 -8.48
CA LYS A 26 12.47 11.26 -9.56
C LYS A 26 13.74 10.52 -9.16
N ASN A 27 14.62 11.17 -8.39
CA ASN A 27 15.88 10.60 -7.93
C ASN A 27 15.76 9.88 -6.58
N TYR A 28 14.56 9.83 -5.99
CA TYR A 28 14.35 9.18 -4.70
C TYR A 28 14.67 7.69 -4.78
N GLN A 29 15.43 7.22 -3.79
CA GLN A 29 15.82 5.82 -3.67
C GLN A 29 15.60 5.37 -2.24
N VAL A 30 15.01 4.20 -2.11
CA VAL A 30 14.86 3.57 -0.80
C VAL A 30 16.23 3.17 -0.24
N SER A 31 16.36 3.21 1.09
CA SER A 31 17.60 2.89 1.78
C SER A 31 18.13 1.48 1.42
N PRO A 32 19.45 1.28 1.37
CA PRO A 32 20.03 -0.04 1.08
C PRO A 32 19.58 -1.13 2.07
N GLU A 33 19.32 -0.76 3.33
CA GLU A 33 18.83 -1.68 4.35
C GLU A 33 17.42 -2.18 4.02
N ASN A 34 16.50 -1.29 3.65
CA ASN A 34 15.14 -1.66 3.28
C ASN A 34 15.12 -2.48 1.99
N LYS A 35 15.96 -2.15 1.01
CA LYS A 35 16.15 -2.98 -0.20
C LYS A 35 16.62 -4.39 0.14
N LYS A 36 17.57 -4.54 1.07
CA LYS A 36 18.05 -5.86 1.54
C LYS A 36 16.93 -6.65 2.23
N LYS A 37 16.19 -6.03 3.16
CA LYS A 37 15.04 -6.66 3.83
C LYS A 37 13.95 -7.07 2.83
N ALA A 38 13.65 -6.21 1.85
CA ALA A 38 12.71 -6.51 0.78
C ALA A 38 13.15 -7.72 -0.03
N ALA A 39 14.42 -7.75 -0.46
CA ALA A 39 14.98 -8.88 -1.21
C ALA A 39 14.88 -10.20 -0.43
N THR A 40 15.25 -10.20 0.86
CA THR A 40 15.11 -11.38 1.72
C THR A 40 13.65 -11.86 1.80
N ASN A 41 12.70 -10.96 2.02
CA ASN A 41 11.28 -11.31 2.08
C ASN A 41 10.77 -11.87 0.74
N ARG A 42 11.18 -11.30 -0.40
CA ARG A 42 10.82 -11.79 -1.73
C ARG A 42 11.36 -13.20 -1.99
N ILE A 43 12.61 -13.46 -1.59
CA ILE A 43 13.23 -14.78 -1.74
C ILE A 43 12.47 -15.81 -0.91
N ILE A 44 12.20 -15.51 0.37
CA ILE A 44 11.44 -16.43 1.24
C ILE A 44 10.04 -16.67 0.67
N ALA A 45 9.34 -15.61 0.24
CA ALA A 45 8.03 -15.74 -0.39
C ALA A 45 8.07 -16.61 -1.65
N ALA A 46 9.05 -16.40 -2.53
CA ALA A 46 9.23 -17.20 -3.75
C ALA A 46 9.52 -18.67 -3.42
N VAL A 47 10.34 -18.95 -2.41
CA VAL A 47 10.61 -20.33 -1.96
C VAL A 47 9.32 -20.98 -1.44
N LEU A 48 8.54 -20.28 -0.60
CA LEU A 48 7.26 -20.81 -0.10
C LEU A 48 6.29 -21.14 -1.24
N TRP A 49 6.23 -20.28 -2.26
CA TRP A 49 5.41 -20.52 -3.45
C TRP A 49 5.91 -21.69 -4.30
N VAL A 50 7.22 -21.83 -4.49
CA VAL A 50 7.80 -22.99 -5.18
C VAL A 50 7.49 -24.28 -4.43
N VAL A 51 7.57 -24.27 -3.09
CA VAL A 51 7.17 -25.42 -2.26
C VAL A 51 5.68 -25.71 -2.38
N ALA A 52 4.83 -24.67 -2.41
CA ALA A 52 3.38 -24.84 -2.61
C ALA A 52 3.06 -25.48 -3.96
N ILE A 53 3.67 -25.01 -5.04
CA ILE A 53 3.52 -25.58 -6.38
C ILE A 53 4.10 -27.01 -6.42
N GLY A 54 5.25 -27.27 -5.78
CA GLY A 54 5.80 -28.62 -5.68
C GLY A 54 4.84 -29.60 -4.96
N ALA A 55 4.20 -29.14 -3.88
CA ALA A 55 3.17 -29.91 -3.17
C ALA A 55 1.91 -30.11 -4.03
N GLU A 56 1.51 -29.11 -4.82
CA GLU A 56 0.42 -29.23 -5.80
C GLU A 56 0.73 -30.31 -6.84
N LEU A 57 1.92 -30.25 -7.47
CA LEU A 57 2.36 -31.23 -8.46
C LEU A 57 2.44 -32.63 -7.86
N PHE A 58 2.94 -32.77 -6.62
CA PHE A 58 2.94 -34.04 -5.90
C PHE A 58 1.50 -34.55 -5.67
N THR A 59 0.59 -33.67 -5.27
CA THR A 59 -0.83 -34.02 -5.09
C THR A 59 -1.43 -34.52 -6.39
N ILE A 60 -1.20 -33.81 -7.49
CA ILE A 60 -1.73 -34.14 -8.82
C ILE A 60 -1.15 -35.44 -9.37
N PHE A 61 0.18 -35.57 -9.37
CA PHE A 61 0.85 -36.66 -10.08
C PHE A 61 0.98 -37.94 -9.26
N TRP A 62 0.85 -37.86 -7.93
CA TRP A 62 0.99 -39.01 -7.05
C TRP A 62 -0.28 -39.30 -6.24
N VAL A 63 -0.83 -38.33 -5.48
CA VAL A 63 -1.97 -38.57 -4.58
C VAL A 63 -3.25 -38.88 -5.36
N LEU A 64 -3.56 -38.08 -6.38
CA LEU A 64 -4.76 -38.26 -7.22
C LEU A 64 -4.71 -39.52 -8.10
N LYS A 65 -3.57 -40.21 -8.18
CA LYS A 65 -3.41 -41.46 -8.93
C LYS A 65 -3.43 -42.72 -8.08
N GLN A 66 -3.56 -42.61 -6.76
CA GLN A 66 -3.65 -43.78 -5.89
C GLN A 66 -5.04 -44.41 -6.01
N ASP A 67 -5.10 -45.74 -5.98
CA ASP A 67 -6.36 -46.50 -5.89
C ASP A 67 -6.28 -47.47 -4.69
N PRO A 68 -7.01 -47.22 -3.58
CA PRO A 68 -7.90 -46.07 -3.35
C PRO A 68 -7.14 -44.77 -3.04
N ILE A 69 -7.74 -43.62 -3.36
CA ILE A 69 -7.16 -42.30 -3.06
C ILE A 69 -7.02 -42.10 -1.55
N ILE A 70 -5.83 -41.64 -1.13
CA ILE A 70 -5.55 -41.28 0.27
C ILE A 70 -6.22 -39.94 0.58
N TYR A 71 -7.53 -39.97 0.82
CA TYR A 71 -8.37 -38.77 0.89
C TYR A 71 -7.98 -37.78 2.00
N TRP A 72 -7.60 -38.28 3.18
CA TRP A 72 -7.17 -37.40 4.28
C TRP A 72 -5.90 -36.61 3.90
N LEU A 73 -4.97 -37.24 3.17
CA LEU A 73 -3.72 -36.62 2.72
C LEU A 73 -4.02 -35.55 1.66
N LEU A 74 -4.97 -35.80 0.75
CA LEU A 74 -5.43 -34.81 -0.22
C LEU A 74 -5.92 -33.53 0.49
N ILE A 75 -6.78 -33.65 1.51
CA ILE A 75 -7.29 -32.50 2.25
C ILE A 75 -6.16 -31.76 2.99
N VAL A 76 -5.26 -32.49 3.65
CA VAL A 76 -4.10 -31.90 4.34
C VAL A 76 -3.21 -31.12 3.37
N LEU A 77 -2.94 -31.66 2.17
CA LEU A 77 -2.12 -30.98 1.17
C LEU A 77 -2.79 -29.74 0.61
N ILE A 78 -4.10 -29.79 0.34
CA ILE A 78 -4.88 -28.61 -0.08
C ILE A 78 -4.75 -27.47 0.96
N VAL A 79 -4.90 -27.80 2.24
CA VAL A 79 -4.77 -26.81 3.33
C VAL A 79 -3.31 -26.32 3.46
N ALA A 80 -2.32 -27.21 3.36
CA ALA A 80 -0.91 -26.84 3.43
C ALA A 80 -0.50 -25.90 2.29
N ILE A 81 -0.94 -26.18 1.06
CA ILE A 81 -0.72 -25.31 -0.12
C ILE A 81 -1.33 -23.92 0.14
N ALA A 82 -2.54 -23.86 0.72
CA ALA A 82 -3.19 -22.59 1.05
C ALA A 82 -2.35 -21.76 2.03
N ILE A 83 -1.89 -22.39 3.10
CA ILE A 83 -1.07 -21.73 4.13
C ILE A 83 0.23 -21.19 3.51
N LEU A 84 0.93 -21.99 2.72
CA LEU A 84 2.16 -21.57 2.05
C LEU A 84 1.91 -20.40 1.08
N ALA A 85 0.85 -20.46 0.28
CA ALA A 85 0.48 -19.40 -0.65
C ALA A 85 0.13 -18.08 0.07
N ILE A 86 -0.63 -18.16 1.17
CA ILE A 86 -1.02 -17.01 2.01
C ILE A 86 0.21 -16.40 2.69
N VAL A 87 1.04 -17.22 3.35
CA VAL A 87 2.24 -16.72 4.05
C VAL A 87 3.21 -16.09 3.05
N GLY A 88 3.44 -16.72 1.90
CA GLY A 88 4.25 -16.14 0.82
C GLY A 88 3.69 -14.80 0.34
N SER A 89 2.38 -14.68 0.17
CA SER A 89 1.72 -13.43 -0.23
C SER A 89 1.85 -12.32 0.82
N VAL A 90 1.74 -12.65 2.12
CA VAL A 90 1.94 -11.68 3.21
C VAL A 90 3.38 -11.17 3.23
N LEU A 91 4.37 -12.07 3.08
CA LEU A 91 5.79 -11.70 3.01
C LEU A 91 6.09 -10.86 1.77
N TRP A 92 5.50 -11.20 0.63
CA TRP A 92 5.63 -10.44 -0.61
C TRP A 92 5.08 -9.02 -0.44
N LYS A 93 3.88 -8.86 0.13
CA LYS A 93 3.32 -7.52 0.43
C LYS A 93 4.19 -6.73 1.40
N LYS A 94 4.79 -7.40 2.40
CA LYS A 94 5.76 -6.75 3.29
C LYS A 94 7.00 -6.28 2.53
N SER A 95 7.49 -7.08 1.59
CA SER A 95 8.61 -6.67 0.73
C SER A 95 8.27 -5.45 -0.15
N ASN A 96 7.02 -5.37 -0.64
CA ASN A 96 6.59 -4.26 -1.48
C ASN A 96 6.50 -2.94 -0.72
N ARG A 97 6.22 -2.98 0.59
CA ARG A 97 6.28 -1.77 1.44
C ARG A 97 7.71 -1.32 1.72
N LEU A 98 8.64 -2.27 1.78
CA LEU A 98 10.06 -1.98 2.00
C LEU A 98 10.76 -1.49 0.73
N ASP A 99 10.27 -1.86 -0.45
CA ASP A 99 10.84 -1.48 -1.74
C ASP A 99 9.73 -1.41 -2.79
N PRO A 100 8.90 -0.35 -2.80
CA PRO A 100 7.79 -0.22 -3.73
C PRO A 100 8.26 0.02 -5.16
N ALA A 101 7.48 -0.47 -6.12
CA ALA A 101 7.70 -0.15 -7.53
C ALA A 101 7.29 1.30 -7.83
N PRO A 102 7.95 1.98 -8.79
CA PRO A 102 7.46 3.23 -9.36
C PRO A 102 6.15 3.02 -10.12
N ARG A 103 5.20 3.95 -10.01
CA ARG A 103 3.96 3.96 -10.83
C ARG A 103 4.25 4.17 -12.31
N SER A 104 5.36 4.83 -12.63
CA SER A 104 5.82 5.03 -14.01
C SER A 104 6.12 3.70 -14.72
N GLU A 105 6.50 2.66 -13.97
CA GLU A 105 6.77 1.32 -14.48
C GLU A 105 5.54 0.41 -14.33
N THR A 106 4.49 0.68 -15.11
CA THR A 106 3.17 0.04 -14.98
C THR A 106 3.19 -1.49 -14.90
N VAL A 107 4.01 -2.16 -15.72
CA VAL A 107 4.12 -3.63 -15.73
C VAL A 107 4.75 -4.14 -14.43
N ARG A 108 5.87 -3.54 -13.99
CA ARG A 108 6.54 -3.92 -12.74
C ARG A 108 5.63 -3.62 -11.55
N PHE A 109 4.98 -2.48 -11.55
CA PHE A 109 3.99 -2.08 -10.54
C PHE A 109 2.82 -3.06 -10.47
N PHE A 110 2.26 -3.47 -11.61
CA PHE A 110 1.16 -4.43 -11.64
C PHE A 110 1.59 -5.81 -11.11
N ILE A 111 2.65 -6.38 -11.69
CA ILE A 111 3.12 -7.72 -11.31
C ILE A 111 3.48 -7.73 -9.82
N GLN A 112 4.27 -6.77 -9.36
CA GLN A 112 4.71 -6.72 -7.97
C GLN A 112 3.52 -6.68 -7.00
N ASN A 113 2.45 -5.96 -7.32
CA ASN A 113 1.30 -5.81 -6.43
C ASN A 113 0.21 -6.89 -6.56
N GLN A 114 0.19 -7.64 -7.68
CA GLN A 114 -0.80 -8.71 -7.91
C GLN A 114 -0.21 -10.12 -7.90
N LEU A 115 1.12 -10.26 -7.74
CA LEU A 115 1.80 -11.56 -7.85
C LEU A 115 1.26 -12.60 -6.86
N GLY A 116 0.94 -12.22 -5.63
CA GLY A 116 0.39 -13.14 -4.64
C GLY A 116 -0.94 -13.77 -5.08
N ALA A 117 -1.82 -12.97 -5.71
CA ALA A 117 -3.08 -13.46 -6.25
C ALA A 117 -2.87 -14.37 -7.46
N ILE A 118 -1.97 -13.97 -8.38
CA ILE A 118 -1.61 -14.77 -9.57
C ILE A 118 -1.09 -16.14 -9.15
N VAL A 119 -0.13 -16.17 -8.22
CA VAL A 119 0.47 -17.43 -7.75
C VAL A 119 -0.56 -18.29 -7.03
N SER A 120 -1.49 -17.70 -6.27
CA SER A 120 -2.59 -18.45 -5.65
C SER A 120 -3.47 -19.14 -6.68
N VAL A 121 -3.80 -18.48 -7.80
CA VAL A 121 -4.53 -19.11 -8.90
C VAL A 121 -3.73 -20.26 -9.50
N LEU A 122 -2.44 -20.06 -9.76
CA LEU A 122 -1.57 -21.09 -10.32
C LEU A 122 -1.46 -22.34 -9.42
N ALA A 123 -1.42 -22.16 -8.10
CA ALA A 123 -1.26 -23.26 -7.13
C ALA A 123 -2.54 -24.06 -6.85
N PHE A 124 -3.71 -23.57 -7.26
CA PHE A 124 -5.00 -24.20 -6.95
C PHE A 124 -5.81 -24.57 -8.18
N LEU A 125 -5.78 -23.75 -9.24
CA LEU A 125 -6.66 -23.94 -10.38
C LEU A 125 -6.44 -25.30 -11.10
N PRO A 126 -5.20 -25.73 -11.40
CA PRO A 126 -4.96 -27.04 -11.99
C PRO A 126 -5.44 -28.18 -11.07
N LEU A 127 -5.12 -28.12 -9.77
CA LEU A 127 -5.57 -29.11 -8.80
C LEU A 127 -7.10 -29.20 -8.71
N ILE A 128 -7.80 -28.08 -8.63
CA ILE A 128 -9.28 -28.02 -8.56
C ILE A 128 -9.89 -28.69 -9.79
N ILE A 129 -9.40 -28.36 -10.99
CA ILE A 129 -9.88 -28.95 -12.23
C ILE A 129 -9.70 -30.47 -12.20
N LEU A 130 -8.52 -30.94 -11.78
CA LEU A 130 -8.21 -32.36 -11.75
C LEU A 130 -8.96 -33.13 -10.66
N ILE A 131 -9.32 -32.51 -9.54
CA ILE A 131 -10.22 -33.11 -8.54
C ILE A 131 -11.58 -33.43 -9.18
N PHE A 132 -12.18 -32.49 -9.89
CA PHE A 132 -13.49 -32.71 -10.51
C PHE A 132 -13.45 -33.73 -11.67
N LEU A 133 -12.33 -33.78 -12.40
CA LEU A 133 -12.13 -34.72 -13.52
C LEU A 133 -11.64 -36.12 -13.10
N ASN A 134 -11.23 -36.32 -11.84
CA ASN A 134 -10.69 -37.59 -11.36
C ASN A 134 -11.74 -38.72 -11.44
N LYS A 135 -11.43 -39.89 -11.99
CA LYS A 135 -12.42 -40.98 -12.14
C LYS A 135 -12.54 -41.87 -10.90
N ASP A 136 -11.53 -41.85 -10.04
CA ASP A 136 -11.39 -42.74 -8.89
C ASP A 136 -11.96 -42.10 -7.61
N MET A 137 -12.55 -40.91 -7.73
CA MET A 137 -13.28 -40.22 -6.66
C MET A 137 -14.79 -40.29 -6.89
N ASP A 138 -15.56 -40.55 -5.83
CA ASP A 138 -17.02 -40.42 -5.87
C ASP A 138 -17.49 -38.94 -5.88
N GLY A 139 -18.77 -38.71 -6.18
CA GLY A 139 -19.32 -37.35 -6.27
C GLY A 139 -19.24 -36.56 -4.96
N LYS A 140 -19.28 -37.23 -3.80
CA LYS A 140 -19.20 -36.59 -2.49
C LYS A 140 -17.78 -36.14 -2.19
N GLN A 141 -16.79 -37.00 -2.46
CA GLN A 141 -15.38 -36.71 -2.29
C GLN A 141 -14.95 -35.53 -3.16
N LYS A 142 -15.35 -35.52 -4.44
CA LYS A 142 -15.11 -34.39 -5.35
C LYS A 142 -15.77 -33.11 -4.87
N GLY A 143 -17.04 -33.19 -4.48
CA GLY A 143 -17.81 -32.05 -4.00
C GLY A 143 -17.14 -31.39 -2.79
N ILE A 144 -16.74 -32.18 -1.79
CA ILE A 144 -16.12 -31.67 -0.57
C ILE A 144 -14.70 -31.13 -0.84
N ALA A 145 -13.83 -31.92 -1.49
CA ALA A 145 -12.44 -31.52 -1.72
C ALA A 145 -12.36 -30.30 -2.66
N GLY A 146 -13.16 -30.31 -3.74
CA GLY A 146 -13.25 -29.20 -4.67
C GLY A 146 -13.79 -27.92 -4.02
N ALA A 147 -14.84 -28.03 -3.18
CA ALA A 147 -15.37 -26.89 -2.45
C ALA A 147 -14.35 -26.28 -1.48
N ILE A 148 -13.63 -27.12 -0.71
CA ILE A 148 -12.57 -26.66 0.20
C ILE A 148 -11.48 -25.94 -0.60
N ALA A 149 -11.01 -26.52 -1.71
CA ALA A 149 -9.98 -25.92 -2.55
C ALA A 149 -10.42 -24.58 -3.15
N ILE A 150 -11.68 -24.44 -3.60
CA ILE A 150 -12.22 -23.17 -4.11
C ILE A 150 -12.26 -22.10 -3.01
N VAL A 151 -12.75 -22.43 -1.81
CA VAL A 151 -12.80 -21.48 -0.69
C VAL A 151 -11.40 -21.01 -0.32
N LEU A 152 -10.43 -21.93 -0.27
CA LEU A 152 -9.03 -21.60 0.02
C LEU A 152 -8.37 -20.78 -1.08
N LEU A 153 -8.66 -21.06 -2.35
CA LEU A 153 -8.21 -20.22 -3.47
C LEU A 153 -8.75 -18.79 -3.33
N LEU A 154 -10.03 -18.62 -3.04
CA LEU A 154 -10.63 -17.29 -2.86
C LEU A 154 -10.00 -16.55 -1.67
N ALA A 155 -9.78 -17.23 -0.55
CA ALA A 155 -9.11 -16.65 0.61
C ALA A 155 -7.66 -16.25 0.31
N ALA A 156 -6.88 -17.14 -0.31
CA ALA A 156 -5.49 -16.89 -0.68
C ALA A 156 -5.38 -15.77 -1.72
N GLY A 157 -6.24 -15.80 -2.74
CA GLY A 157 -6.34 -14.74 -3.75
C GLY A 157 -6.67 -13.39 -3.13
N ALA A 158 -7.68 -13.32 -2.24
CA ALA A 158 -8.04 -12.08 -1.56
C ALA A 158 -6.90 -11.50 -0.71
N VAL A 159 -6.13 -12.35 -0.02
CA VAL A 159 -4.92 -11.91 0.71
C VAL A 159 -3.82 -11.43 -0.24
N GLY A 160 -3.69 -12.10 -1.39
CA GLY A 160 -2.68 -11.82 -2.40
C GLY A 160 -2.90 -10.53 -3.19
N ILE A 161 -4.13 -10.00 -3.24
CA ILE A 161 -4.44 -8.72 -3.88
C ILE A 161 -3.95 -7.56 -3.00
N ASP A 162 -3.31 -6.57 -3.62
CA ASP A 162 -3.09 -5.27 -3.01
C ASP A 162 -4.02 -4.21 -3.62
N THR A 163 -5.02 -3.78 -2.84
CA THR A 163 -6.05 -2.81 -3.28
C THR A 163 -5.57 -1.36 -3.18
N LYS A 164 -4.55 -1.11 -2.35
CA LYS A 164 -3.92 0.20 -2.18
C LYS A 164 -2.40 -0.01 -2.24
N PRO A 165 -1.86 -0.30 -3.45
CA PRO A 165 -0.47 -0.66 -3.61
C PRO A 165 0.47 0.48 -3.20
N PRO A 166 1.55 0.20 -2.45
CA PRO A 166 2.57 1.21 -2.14
C PRO A 166 3.32 1.61 -3.41
N ALA A 167 3.55 2.90 -3.58
CA ALA A 167 4.22 3.47 -4.73
C ALA A 167 5.44 4.29 -4.28
N LEU A 168 6.54 4.20 -5.05
CA LEU A 168 7.78 4.90 -4.72
C LEU A 168 7.57 6.43 -4.62
N GLU A 169 6.70 6.97 -5.47
CA GLU A 169 6.40 8.40 -5.52
C GLU A 169 5.70 8.91 -4.25
N ASP A 170 4.89 8.07 -3.59
CA ASP A 170 4.23 8.44 -2.32
C ASP A 170 5.27 8.63 -1.22
N TYR A 171 6.28 7.75 -1.17
CA TYR A 171 7.34 7.78 -0.18
C TYR A 171 8.22 9.01 -0.40
N ALA A 172 8.60 9.25 -1.65
CA ALA A 172 9.38 10.40 -2.05
C ALA A 172 8.68 11.73 -1.70
N THR A 173 7.37 11.82 -1.97
CA THR A 173 6.57 13.01 -1.65
C THR A 173 6.50 13.26 -0.16
N GLN A 174 6.27 12.21 0.64
CA GLN A 174 6.18 12.35 2.09
C GLN A 174 7.55 12.65 2.73
N SER A 175 8.62 11.98 2.30
CA SER A 175 9.99 12.31 2.74
C SER A 175 10.33 13.78 2.45
N ALA A 176 10.07 14.27 1.24
CA ALA A 176 10.31 15.66 0.87
C ALA A 176 9.49 16.64 1.73
N ARG A 177 8.22 16.32 2.02
CA ARG A 177 7.37 17.12 2.89
C ARG A 177 7.93 17.22 4.31
N ILE A 178 8.40 16.11 4.89
CA ILE A 178 8.97 16.14 6.25
C ILE A 178 10.30 16.87 6.28
N GLU A 179 11.13 16.71 5.26
CA GLU A 179 12.37 17.46 5.11
C GLU A 179 12.11 18.97 4.98
N GLN A 180 11.06 19.39 4.29
CA GLN A 180 10.64 20.79 4.21
C GLN A 180 10.18 21.35 5.55
N LEU A 181 9.40 20.57 6.31
CA LEU A 181 8.90 21.02 7.62
C LEU A 181 10.02 21.04 8.66
N THR A 182 10.88 20.03 8.70
CA THR A 182 11.79 19.85 9.85
C THR A 182 13.27 20.02 9.52
N GLY A 183 13.62 20.20 8.24
CA GLY A 183 15.00 20.21 7.76
C GLY A 183 15.63 18.83 7.62
N GLN A 184 14.92 17.75 7.96
CA GLN A 184 15.42 16.37 7.90
C GLN A 184 14.28 15.36 7.62
N ASP A 185 14.59 14.23 6.97
CA ASP A 185 13.64 13.11 6.83
C ASP A 185 13.68 12.24 8.09
N PHE A 186 13.02 12.69 9.15
CA PHE A 186 13.01 12.01 10.44
C PHE A 186 11.62 12.06 11.10
N VAL A 187 11.12 10.89 11.49
CA VAL A 187 9.80 10.71 12.06
C VAL A 187 9.80 9.61 13.13
N TYR A 188 8.76 9.63 13.97
CA TYR A 188 8.48 8.63 14.99
C TYR A 188 7.21 7.84 14.65
N TRP A 189 7.17 6.55 14.99
CA TRP A 189 5.96 5.72 14.82
C TRP A 189 5.91 4.56 15.81
N ALA A 190 4.74 3.93 15.92
CA ALA A 190 4.54 2.72 16.74
C ALA A 190 4.05 1.56 15.88
N LYS A 191 4.28 0.30 16.29
CA LYS A 191 3.90 -0.92 15.53
C LYS A 191 2.45 -0.96 15.05
N THR A 192 1.53 -0.41 15.84
CA THR A 192 0.10 -0.39 15.57
C THR A 192 -0.41 0.96 15.07
N SER A 193 0.48 1.95 14.92
CA SER A 193 0.08 3.26 14.43
C SER A 193 -0.19 3.23 12.93
N GLN A 194 -1.24 3.94 12.52
CA GLN A 194 -1.51 4.23 11.11
C GLN A 194 -0.91 5.56 10.67
N LYS A 195 -0.24 6.28 11.58
CA LYS A 195 0.37 7.58 11.32
C LYS A 195 1.79 7.63 11.87
N TYR A 196 2.66 8.39 11.22
CA TYR A 196 3.93 8.80 11.81
C TYR A 196 3.80 10.20 12.43
N HIS A 197 4.75 10.52 13.29
CA HIS A 197 4.73 11.66 14.18
C HIS A 197 6.03 12.45 14.03
N LEU A 198 5.96 13.77 14.16
CA LEU A 198 7.16 14.64 14.17
C LEU A 198 7.83 14.68 15.55
N TYR A 199 7.07 14.39 16.60
CA TYR A 199 7.50 14.47 17.99
C TYR A 199 7.24 13.14 18.68
N ASP A 200 8.22 12.69 19.47
CA ASP A 200 8.17 11.50 20.30
C ASP A 200 7.20 11.65 21.47
N ASP A 201 7.01 12.86 22.00
CA ASP A 201 6.12 13.21 23.10
C ASP A 201 4.63 13.35 22.71
N CYS A 202 4.27 13.11 21.45
CA CYS A 202 2.90 13.32 20.98
C CYS A 202 1.90 12.40 21.71
N SER A 203 0.81 12.96 22.23
CA SER A 203 -0.22 12.18 22.95
C SER A 203 -0.89 11.10 22.10
N ALA A 204 -0.87 11.24 20.77
CA ALA A 204 -1.42 10.24 19.88
C ALA A 204 -0.54 8.99 19.73
N ILE A 205 0.78 9.10 19.94
CA ILE A 205 1.71 7.95 19.94
C ILE A 205 1.96 7.43 21.36
N ASN A 206 1.99 8.30 22.38
CA ASN A 206 2.13 7.92 23.79
C ASN A 206 0.80 7.51 24.43
N ARG A 207 0.26 6.38 23.97
CA ARG A 207 -0.92 5.75 24.57
C ARG A 207 -0.50 4.55 25.40
N ASP A 208 -1.34 4.14 26.35
CA ASP A 208 -1.10 2.94 27.16
C ASP A 208 -0.91 1.66 26.31
N ALA A 209 -1.47 1.64 25.10
CA ALA A 209 -1.32 0.54 24.14
C ALA A 209 0.02 0.56 23.37
N THR A 210 0.79 1.65 23.47
CA THR A 210 2.09 1.79 22.80
C THR A 210 3.19 1.27 23.71
N THR A 211 3.76 0.13 23.34
CA THR A 211 4.85 -0.49 24.10
C THR A 211 6.23 0.05 23.74
N GLU A 212 6.38 0.56 22.51
CA GLU A 212 7.67 0.92 21.91
C GLU A 212 7.44 1.95 20.81
N ILE A 213 8.27 2.99 20.79
CA ILE A 213 8.31 4.02 19.75
C ILE A 213 9.57 3.79 18.93
N PHE A 214 9.39 3.78 17.61
CA PHE A 214 10.43 3.67 16.61
C PHE A 214 10.72 5.04 16.03
N GLU A 215 11.95 5.23 15.57
CA GLU A 215 12.43 6.44 14.93
C GLU A 215 13.23 6.10 13.67
N GLY A 216 13.29 7.03 12.73
CA GLY A 216 13.95 6.83 11.43
C GLY A 216 13.31 7.67 10.34
N THR A 217 13.52 7.28 9.09
CA THR A 217 12.99 8.01 7.93
C THR A 217 11.50 7.70 7.70
N VAL A 218 10.82 8.54 6.91
CA VAL A 218 9.47 8.24 6.41
C VAL A 218 9.45 6.88 5.69
N SER A 219 10.50 6.56 4.94
CA SER A 219 10.66 5.27 4.25
C SER A 219 10.62 4.09 5.23
N ASP A 220 11.30 4.21 6.37
CA ASP A 220 11.36 3.18 7.41
C ASP A 220 10.01 2.99 8.10
N ALA A 221 9.27 4.08 8.32
CA ALA A 221 7.91 4.04 8.86
C ALA A 221 6.96 3.27 7.91
N PHE A 222 6.92 3.65 6.63
CA PHE A 222 6.11 2.93 5.63
C PHE A 222 6.54 1.47 5.44
N GLY A 223 7.84 1.18 5.52
CA GLY A 223 8.37 -0.18 5.38
C GLY A 223 8.03 -1.10 6.55
N SER A 224 7.89 -0.54 7.76
CA SER A 224 7.69 -1.30 9.00
C SER A 224 6.22 -1.47 9.39
N VAL A 225 5.37 -0.46 9.15
CA VAL A 225 3.95 -0.46 9.53
C VAL A 225 3.03 -0.09 8.37
N LYS A 226 1.74 -0.45 8.46
CA LYS A 226 0.75 -0.09 7.45
C LYS A 226 0.15 1.27 7.78
N LEU A 227 0.78 2.32 7.26
CA LEU A 227 0.32 3.71 7.40
C LEU A 227 -0.93 3.99 6.55
N ASP A 228 -1.67 5.03 6.94
CA ASP A 228 -2.69 5.64 6.11
C ASP A 228 -2.01 6.34 4.93
N GLN A 229 -2.18 5.78 3.74
CA GLN A 229 -1.51 6.25 2.52
C GLN A 229 -2.02 7.64 2.07
N ASP A 230 -3.24 8.02 2.47
CA ASP A 230 -3.87 9.28 2.09
C ASP A 230 -3.48 10.43 3.04
N ASP A 231 -3.25 10.12 4.33
CA ASP A 231 -2.93 11.10 5.39
C ASP A 231 -2.04 10.48 6.49
N PRO A 232 -0.75 10.19 6.17
CA PRO A 232 0.14 9.44 7.06
C PRO A 232 0.73 10.29 8.19
N LEU A 233 0.70 11.63 8.09
CA LEU A 233 1.21 12.54 9.12
C LEU A 233 0.17 12.74 10.23
N CYS A 234 0.61 12.70 11.48
CA CYS A 234 -0.23 13.02 12.63
C CYS A 234 -0.63 14.51 12.62
N GLN A 235 -1.93 14.78 12.53
CA GLN A 235 -2.47 16.14 12.50
C GLN A 235 -2.17 16.94 13.78
N ILE A 236 -2.04 16.27 14.94
CA ILE A 236 -1.65 16.94 16.19
C ILE A 236 -0.21 17.44 16.08
N CYS A 237 0.70 16.63 15.53
CA CYS A 237 2.09 17.02 15.29
C CYS A 237 2.17 18.14 14.26
N GLU A 238 1.44 18.03 13.15
CA GLU A 238 1.40 19.07 12.12
C GLU A 238 0.91 20.41 12.69
N ASN A 239 -0.23 20.41 13.40
CA ASN A 239 -0.76 21.61 14.02
C ASN A 239 0.17 22.20 15.09
N ARG A 240 0.91 21.35 15.82
CA ARG A 240 1.92 21.81 16.78
C ARG A 240 3.07 22.49 16.05
N TRP A 241 3.59 21.86 15.01
CA TRP A 241 4.70 22.40 14.22
C TRP A 241 4.35 23.77 13.64
N VAL A 242 3.16 23.93 13.05
CA VAL A 242 2.67 25.21 12.50
C VAL A 242 2.55 26.31 13.58
N ARG A 243 2.14 25.96 14.80
CA ARG A 243 2.08 26.93 15.91
C ARG A 243 3.47 27.36 16.40
N GLU A 244 4.43 26.44 16.37
CA GLU A 244 5.81 26.69 16.81
C GLU A 244 6.63 27.43 15.74
N HIS A 245 6.26 27.32 14.45
CA HIS A 245 6.98 27.89 13.30
C HIS A 245 6.06 28.78 12.45
N PRO A 246 5.59 29.94 12.99
CA PRO A 246 4.62 30.81 12.29
C PRO A 246 5.16 31.47 11.01
N GLU A 247 6.49 31.56 10.84
CA GLU A 247 7.12 32.12 9.63
C GLU A 247 7.05 31.17 8.43
N GLY A 248 6.94 29.86 8.65
CA GLY A 248 6.74 28.86 7.59
C GLY A 248 5.29 28.74 7.10
N ALA A 249 4.35 29.45 7.75
CA ALA A 249 2.92 29.45 7.42
C ALA A 249 2.48 30.70 6.61
N GLN A 250 3.43 31.46 6.05
CA GLN A 250 3.16 32.67 5.26
C GLN A 250 3.50 32.54 3.77
N GLU A 251 4.22 31.49 3.35
CA GLU A 251 4.46 31.24 1.91
C GLU A 251 3.19 30.76 1.18
N ASP A 252 2.21 30.23 1.90
CA ASP A 252 0.89 29.81 1.38
C ASP A 252 -0.20 30.89 1.47
N ALA A 253 0.02 31.96 2.25
CA ALA A 253 -0.92 33.08 2.38
C ALA A 253 -0.65 34.25 1.41
N SER A 254 0.56 34.35 0.84
CA SER A 254 0.97 35.49 0.00
C SER A 254 0.58 35.38 -1.48
N THR A 255 -0.08 34.28 -1.90
CA THR A 255 -0.61 34.13 -3.27
C THR A 255 -2.09 34.50 -3.45
N ASN A 256 -2.78 34.99 -2.41
CA ASN A 256 -4.22 35.33 -2.49
C ASN A 256 -4.55 36.78 -2.10
N THR A 257 -3.74 37.75 -2.53
CA THR A 257 -4.12 39.18 -2.40
C THR A 257 -3.59 40.02 -3.56
N SER A 258 -4.04 39.73 -4.78
CA SER A 258 -4.07 40.73 -5.87
C SER A 258 -4.99 40.29 -7.00
N GLU A 259 -6.25 40.02 -6.71
CA GLU A 259 -7.31 39.96 -7.73
C GLU A 259 -8.65 40.29 -7.06
N ASP A 260 -8.93 41.58 -6.84
CA ASP A 260 -10.26 42.14 -7.09
C ASP A 260 -10.24 43.67 -6.94
N THR A 261 -9.95 44.39 -8.02
CA THR A 261 -10.60 45.70 -8.23
C THR A 261 -10.61 46.05 -9.72
N GLN A 262 -11.49 45.43 -10.51
CA GLN A 262 -12.12 46.20 -11.59
C GLN A 262 -13.43 45.58 -12.09
N LYS A 263 -14.53 46.25 -11.75
CA LYS A 263 -15.85 46.16 -12.39
C LYS A 263 -16.48 47.55 -12.30
N PRO A 264 -17.48 47.95 -13.12
CA PRO A 264 -17.79 47.64 -14.52
C PRO A 264 -17.69 48.90 -15.42
N GLY A 265 -17.56 48.71 -16.73
CA GLY A 265 -17.91 49.74 -17.70
C GLY A 265 -19.43 49.84 -17.90
N SER A 266 -20.00 51.03 -17.72
CA SER A 266 -21.28 51.45 -18.31
C SER A 266 -21.49 52.96 -18.11
N THR A 267 -21.47 53.71 -19.21
CA THR A 267 -22.14 55.02 -19.49
C THR A 267 -21.60 55.48 -20.85
N ASN A 268 -22.33 56.07 -21.80
CA ASN A 268 -23.73 56.41 -21.98
C ASN A 268 -23.87 56.73 -23.48
N ASP A 269 -24.90 56.20 -24.13
CA ASP A 269 -25.41 56.75 -25.39
C ASP A 269 -26.12 58.09 -25.09
N GLN A 270 -25.70 59.16 -25.76
CA GLN A 270 -26.51 60.36 -25.96
C GLN A 270 -26.50 60.74 -27.44
N ALA A 271 -27.64 60.53 -28.08
CA ALA A 271 -27.98 61.08 -29.39
C ALA A 271 -28.47 62.53 -29.25
N SER A 272 -28.00 63.46 -30.11
CA SER A 272 -28.85 64.34 -30.95
C SER A 272 -28.07 65.45 -31.69
N LYS A 273 -28.34 65.54 -33.01
CA LYS A 273 -28.57 66.76 -33.83
C LYS A 273 -27.43 67.68 -34.31
N THR A 274 -27.53 67.99 -35.63
CA THR A 274 -27.18 69.23 -36.38
C THR A 274 -25.70 69.59 -36.45
N ASN A 275 -25.06 69.87 -37.60
CA ASN A 275 -25.46 70.42 -38.90
C ASN A 275 -24.59 69.79 -40.01
#